data_AF-A0A7Y8HJ84-F1
#
_entry.id   AF-A0A7Y8HJ84-F1
#
_cell.length_a   1.000
_cell.length_b   1.000
_cell.length_c   1.000
_cell.angle_alpha   90.00
_cell.angle_beta   90.00
_cell.angle_gamma   90.00
#
_symmetry.space_group_name_H-M   'P 1'
#
loop_
_entity.id
_entity.type
_entity.pdbx_description
1 polymer ?
#
loop_
_entity_poly.entity_id
_entity_poly.type
_entity_poly.pdbx_seq_one_letter_code
_entity_poly.pdbx_strand_id
1 'polypeptide(L)' 'MKKIIKKEDININLLKMTDNDIDIFRIRKGDIRIIFSYSQNGEIIVSIVEDIGYRGDVYK' A
#
# COMPACT_ATOMS: atom_id res chain seq x y z
N MET A 1 16.44 -12.79 16.46
CA MET A 1 15.80 -11.47 16.22
C MET A 1 14.29 -11.64 16.39
N LYS A 2 13.66 -11.02 17.41
CA LYS A 2 12.21 -11.15 17.65
C LYS A 2 11.46 -10.26 16.64
N LYS A 3 10.72 -10.84 15.71
CA LYS A 3 9.76 -10.11 14.87
C LYS A 3 8.59 -9.68 15.75
N ILE A 4 8.48 -8.39 16.06
CA ILE A 4 7.31 -7.83 16.74
C ILE A 4 6.22 -7.68 15.67
N ILE A 5 5.29 -8.63 15.65
CA ILE A 5 4.13 -8.54 14.78
C ILE A 5 3.01 -7.91 15.59
N LYS A 6 2.71 -6.64 15.30
CA LYS A 6 1.57 -5.94 15.89
C LYS A 6 0.30 -6.46 15.23
N LYS A 7 -0.43 -7.35 15.91
CA LYS A 7 -1.79 -7.75 15.51
C LYS A 7 -2.76 -6.66 15.94
N GLU A 8 -2.98 -5.70 15.05
CA GLU A 8 -4.09 -4.76 15.17
C GLU A 8 -5.13 -5.08 14.10
N ASP A 9 -6.40 -5.08 14.49
CA ASP A 9 -7.52 -5.17 13.57
C ASP A 9 -7.84 -3.75 13.10
N ILE A 10 -7.16 -3.32 12.02
CA ILE A 10 -7.23 -1.96 11.51
C ILE A 10 -8.13 -1.95 10.29
N ASN A 11 -9.15 -1.08 10.28
CA ASN A 11 -9.90 -0.78 9.07
C ASN A 11 -8.99 -0.05 8.07
N ILE A 12 -8.34 -0.84 7.21
CA ILE A 12 -7.47 -0.37 6.15
C ILE A 12 -8.33 -0.19 4.91
N ASN A 13 -8.56 1.07 4.51
CA ASN A 13 -9.22 1.37 3.25
C ASN A 13 -8.21 1.15 2.11
N LEU A 14 -8.32 -0.02 1.50
CA LEU A 14 -7.58 -0.44 0.31
C LEU A 14 -8.39 -0.14 -0.94
N LEU A 15 -7.81 0.58 -1.91
CA LEU A 15 -8.40 0.80 -3.23
C LEU A 15 -7.36 0.62 -4.33
N LYS A 16 -7.80 0.07 -5.47
CA LYS A 16 -7.03 0.07 -6.72
C LYS A 16 -7.12 1.45 -7.38
N MET A 17 -6.00 1.95 -7.92
CA MET A 17 -5.96 3.21 -8.66
C MET A 17 -6.36 2.97 -10.12
N THR A 18 -7.24 3.82 -10.66
CA THR A 18 -7.85 3.64 -11.99
C THR A 18 -6.99 4.11 -13.16
N ASP A 19 -6.04 5.00 -12.90
CA ASP A 19 -5.42 5.80 -13.98
C ASP A 19 -4.11 5.21 -14.50
N ASN A 20 -3.67 4.07 -13.95
CA ASN A 20 -2.44 3.40 -14.36
C ASN A 20 -2.77 2.04 -14.99
N ASP A 21 -2.17 1.76 -16.15
CA ASP A 21 -2.16 0.43 -16.78
C ASP A 21 -1.44 -0.63 -15.92
N ILE A 22 -0.81 -0.19 -14.82
CA ILE A 22 -0.12 -1.01 -13.82
C ILE A 22 -1.04 -1.18 -12.61
N ASP A 23 -1.12 -2.41 -12.09
CA ASP A 23 -1.84 -2.75 -10.85
C ASP A 23 -1.24 -2.03 -9.63
N ILE A 24 -1.66 -0.78 -9.43
CA ILE A 24 -1.26 0.09 -8.32
C ILE A 24 -2.41 0.22 -7.32
N PHE A 25 -2.06 0.10 -6.05
CA PHE A 25 -2.99 0.12 -4.94
C PHE A 25 -2.63 1.23 -3.96
N ARG A 26 -3.65 1.69 -3.24
CA ARG A 26 -3.52 2.67 -2.17
C ARG A 26 -4.12 2.16 -0.89
N ILE A 27 -3.33 2.23 0.18
CA ILE A 27 -3.81 2.15 1.57
C ILE A 27 -3.99 3.56 2.12
N ARG A 28 -5.16 3.84 2.71
CA ARG A 28 -5.42 5.06 3.46
C ARG A 28 -5.43 4.78 4.96
N LYS A 29 -4.65 5.56 5.71
CA LYS A 29 -4.69 5.63 7.18
C LYS A 29 -4.74 7.08 7.64
N GLY A 30 -5.92 7.55 8.03
CA GLY A 30 -6.15 8.97 8.33
C GLY A 30 -5.81 9.84 7.12
N ASP A 31 -4.80 10.69 7.29
CA ASP A 31 -4.29 11.58 6.24
C ASP A 31 -3.10 11.05 5.44
N ILE A 32 -2.57 9.89 5.81
CA ILE A 32 -1.47 9.25 5.10
C ILE A 32 -2.01 8.31 4.02
N ARG A 33 -1.36 8.36 2.85
CA ARG A 33 -1.56 7.46 1.72
C ARG A 33 -0.27 6.69 1.52
N ILE A 34 -0.40 5.39 1.34
CA ILE A 34 0.69 4.51 0.93
C ILE A 34 0.30 3.97 -0.44
N ILE A 35 1.12 4.26 -1.45
CA ILE A 35 0.96 3.72 -2.80
C ILE A 35 1.91 2.56 -2.95
N PHE A 36 1.39 1.44 -3.41
CA PHE A 36 2.19 0.25 -3.58
C PHE A 36 1.69 -0.54 -4.79
N SER A 37 2.64 -1.21 -5.41
CA SER A 37 2.37 -2.31 -6.32
C SER A 37 2.64 -3.62 -5.59
N TYR A 38 2.15 -4.73 -6.14
CA TYR A 38 2.61 -6.05 -5.72
C TYR A 38 2.82 -6.94 -6.93
N SER A 39 3.73 -7.88 -6.78
CA SER A 39 3.92 -8.99 -7.71
C SER A 39 3.82 -10.30 -6.94
N GLN A 40 3.29 -11.31 -7.60
CA GLN A 40 3.19 -12.65 -7.05
C GLN A 40 3.94 -13.61 -7.96
N ASN A 41 4.90 -14.35 -7.38
CA ASN A 41 5.62 -15.41 -8.06
C ASN A 41 5.51 -16.71 -7.25
N GLY A 42 4.58 -17.58 -7.67
CA GLY A 42 4.20 -18.77 -6.92
C GLY A 42 3.62 -18.41 -5.55
N GLU A 43 4.28 -18.89 -4.49
CA GLU A 43 3.87 -18.64 -3.09
C GLU A 43 4.41 -17.33 -2.51
N ILE A 44 5.31 -16.64 -3.22
CA ILE A 44 5.93 -15.41 -2.73
C ILE A 44 5.15 -14.20 -3.26
N ILE A 45 4.65 -13.38 -2.33
CA ILE A 45 4.10 -12.06 -2.62
C ILE A 45 5.14 -11.01 -2.24
N VAL A 46 5.52 -10.17 -3.20
CA VAL A 46 6.41 -9.02 -3.00
C VAL A 46 5.58 -7.75 -3.19
N SER A 47 5.55 -6.90 -2.17
CA SER A 47 4.96 -5.56 -2.28
C SER A 47 6.07 -4.52 -2.36
N ILE A 48 5.93 -3.60 -3.30
CA ILE A 48 6.84 -2.49 -3.53
C ILE A 48 6.09 -1.21 -3.18
N VAL A 49 6.59 -0.46 -2.19
CA VAL A 49 6.02 0.84 -1.83
C VAL A 49 6.62 1.88 -2.76
N GLU A 50 5.77 2.46 -3.61
CA GLU A 50 6.17 3.47 -4.59
C GLU A 50 6.22 4.86 -3.95
N ASP A 51 5.29 5.15 -3.03
CA ASP A 51 5.23 6.44 -2.34
C ASP A 51 4.51 6.36 -0.99
N ILE A 52 4.89 7.23 -0.06
CA ILE A 52 4.23 7.45 1.23
C ILE A 52 4.14 8.95 1.49
N GLY A 53 2.91 9.46 1.59
CA GLY A 53 2.72 10.89 1.84
C GLY A 53 1.31 11.28 2.25
N TYR A 54 1.11 12.58 2.42
CA TYR A 54 -0.21 13.15 2.69
C TYR A 54 -1.05 13.24 1.41
N ARG A 55 -2.37 13.45 1.54
CA ARG A 55 -3.31 13.46 0.40
C ARG A 55 -2.81 14.26 -0.80
N GLY A 56 -2.29 15.45 -0.56
CA GLY A 56 -1.91 16.37 -1.63
C GLY A 56 -0.53 16.11 -2.24
N ASP A 57 0.31 15.30 -1.61
CA ASP A 57 1.70 15.12 -2.05
C ASP A 57 1.86 13.91 -2.97
N VAL A 58 1.03 12.89 -2.75
CA VAL A 58 1.10 11.59 -3.45
C VAL A 58 0.51 11.63 -4.87
N TYR A 59 -0.21 12.69 -5.23
CA TYR A 59 -0.84 12.86 -6.55
C TYR A 59 -0.22 13.98 -7.39
N LYS A 60 0.95 14.50 -7.00
CA LYS A 60 1.63 15.58 -7.72
C LYS A 60 2.46 15.09 -8.89
#